data_AF-A0A9B0TPY1-F1
#
_entry.id   AF-A0A9B0TPY1-F1
#
_cell.length_a   1.000
_cell.length_b   1.000
_cell.length_c   1.000
_cell.angle_alpha   90.00
_cell.angle_beta   90.00
_cell.angle_gamma   90.00
#
_symmetry.space_group_name_H-M   'P 1'
#
loop_
_entity.id
_entity.type
_entity.pdbx_description
1 polymer ?
#
loop_
_entity_poly.entity_id
_entity_poly.type
_entity_poly.pdbx_seq_one_letter_code
_entity_poly.pdbx_strand_id
1 'polypeptide(L)' 'MKMLFLFAVLFCLVQTNSGDVPLGIRNTICLLQHGTCRLFFCRSGEKKGDICSDPWNRCCTTEEIKKEKSEIND' A
#
# COMPACT_ATOMS: atom_id res chain seq x y z
N MET A 1 -12.64 22.91 -11.14
CA MET A 1 -11.77 23.15 -9.98
C MET A 1 -12.34 22.66 -8.64
N LYS A 2 -13.63 22.88 -8.34
CA LYS A 2 -14.25 22.48 -7.06
C LYS A 2 -14.30 20.95 -6.82
N MET A 3 -14.53 20.16 -7.87
CA MET A 3 -14.54 18.69 -7.79
C MET A 3 -13.17 18.10 -7.44
N LEU A 4 -12.09 18.58 -8.07
CA LEU A 4 -10.72 18.12 -7.78
C LEU A 4 -10.33 18.41 -6.33
N PHE A 5 -10.79 19.53 -5.79
CA PHE A 5 -10.57 19.90 -4.39
C PHE A 5 -11.32 18.95 -3.43
N LEU A 6 -12.58 18.62 -3.74
CA LEU A 6 -13.34 17.62 -2.99
C LEU A 6 -12.69 16.24 -3.04
N PHE A 7 -12.20 15.83 -4.21
CA PHE A 7 -11.47 14.57 -4.35
C PHE A 7 -10.18 14.56 -3.55
N ALA A 8 -9.41 15.65 -3.57
CA ALA A 8 -8.19 15.77 -2.76
C ALA A 8 -8.50 15.68 -1.26
N VAL A 9 -9.52 16.39 -0.77
CA VAL A 9 -9.94 16.36 0.63
C VAL A 9 -10.42 14.96 1.04
N LEU A 10 -11.24 14.31 0.22
CA LEU A 10 -11.69 12.93 0.46
C LEU A 10 -10.51 11.95 0.48
N PHE A 11 -9.54 12.11 -0.43
CA PHE A 11 -8.36 11.26 -0.50
C PHE A 11 -7.44 11.45 0.72
N CYS A 12 -7.26 12.70 1.18
CA CYS A 12 -6.54 13.00 2.42
C CYS A 12 -7.23 12.42 3.65
N LEU A 13 -8.57 12.55 3.75
CA LEU A 13 -9.34 11.98 4.86
C LEU A 13 -9.26 10.44 4.87
N VAL A 14 -9.33 9.79 3.70
CA VAL A 14 -9.15 8.34 3.58
C VAL A 14 -7.72 7.92 3.97
N GLN A 15 -6.69 8.66 3.56
CA GLN A 15 -5.31 8.38 3.96
C GLN A 15 -5.06 8.57 5.46
N THR A 16 -5.73 9.55 6.09
CA THR A 16 -5.62 9.82 7.54
C THR A 16 -6.23 8.69 8.38
N ASN A 17 -7.25 8.00 7.85
CA ASN A 17 -7.87 6.85 8.53
C ASN A 17 -7.04 5.56 8.43
N SER A 18 -5.98 5.52 7.61
CA SER A 18 -4.94 4.47 7.67
C SER A 18 -3.90 4.78 8.75
N GLY A 19 -4.38 5.11 9.95
CA GLY A 19 -3.57 5.25 11.16
C GLY A 19 -2.71 4.00 11.40
N ASP A 20 -1.53 4.22 11.98
CA ASP A 20 -0.54 3.23 12.42
C ASP A 20 0.54 2.74 11.43
N VAL A 21 0.81 3.46 10.34
CA VAL A 21 2.13 3.37 9.68
C VAL A 21 2.66 4.76 9.37
N PRO A 22 3.79 5.18 9.96
CA PRO A 22 4.41 6.45 9.60
C PRO A 22 4.63 6.50 8.09
N LEU A 23 4.25 7.59 7.44
CA LEU A 23 4.35 7.80 5.97
C LEU A 23 5.71 7.37 5.39
N GLY A 24 6.79 7.46 6.16
CA GLY A 24 8.14 7.03 5.77
C GLY A 24 8.42 5.53 5.77
N ILE A 25 7.58 4.69 6.41
CA ILE A 25 7.88 3.26 6.62
C ILE A 25 7.08 2.35 5.68
N ARG A 26 6.08 2.87 4.94
CA ARG A 26 5.26 2.05 4.02
C ARG A 26 6.10 1.35 2.95
N ASN A 27 7.14 2.00 2.43
CA ASN A 27 8.11 1.35 1.54
C ASN A 27 8.81 0.17 2.23
N THR A 28 9.27 0.36 3.46
CA THR A 28 9.92 -0.68 4.26
C THR A 28 8.99 -1.84 4.57
N ILE A 29 7.73 -1.58 4.90
CA ILE A 29 6.72 -2.64 5.11
C ILE A 29 6.49 -3.41 3.82
N CYS A 30 6.38 -2.72 2.69
CA CYS A 30 6.24 -3.37 1.39
C CYS A 30 7.42 -4.29 1.09
N LEU A 31 8.65 -3.79 1.34
CA LEU A 31 9.88 -4.55 1.18
C LEU A 31 9.94 -5.76 2.13
N LEU A 32 9.54 -5.60 3.39
CA LEU A 32 9.46 -6.68 4.39
C LEU A 32 8.44 -7.75 4.02
N GLN A 33 7.39 -7.39 3.27
CA GLN A 33 6.44 -8.33 2.68
C GLN A 33 6.95 -8.90 1.34
N HIS A 34 8.23 -8.72 1.02
CA HIS A 34 8.85 -9.08 -0.26
C HIS A 34 8.11 -8.48 -1.47
N GLY A 35 7.39 -7.39 -1.23
CA GLY A 35 6.68 -6.64 -2.25
C GLY A 35 7.57 -5.57 -2.89
N THR A 36 7.10 -5.09 -4.04
CA THR A 36 7.72 -3.97 -4.75
C THR A 36 6.74 -2.82 -4.84
N CYS A 37 7.17 -1.61 -4.51
CA CYS A 37 6.38 -0.40 -4.75
C CYS A 37 6.38 -0.06 -6.24
N ARG A 38 5.19 0.02 -6.85
CA ARG A 38 5.00 0.40 -8.26
C ARG A 38 4.02 1.56 -8.39
N LEU A 39 4.26 2.42 -9.37
CA LEU A 39 3.40 3.56 -9.67
C LEU A 39 2.04 3.08 -10.23
N PHE A 40 0.95 3.52 -9.60
CA PHE A 40 -0.46 3.25 -9.93
C PHE A 40 -0.95 1.79 -9.87
N PHE A 41 -0.27 0.85 -10.54
CA PHE A 41 -0.77 -0.51 -10.77
C PHE A 41 0.30 -1.61 -10.58
N CYS A 42 -0.15 -2.79 -10.18
CA CYS A 42 0.66 -4.01 -10.11
C CYS A 42 0.60 -4.79 -11.43
N ARG A 43 1.57 -5.66 -11.67
CA ARG A 43 1.58 -6.54 -12.84
C ARG A 43 0.51 -7.62 -12.69
N SER A 44 0.09 -8.20 -13.81
CA SER A 44 -0.82 -9.36 -13.80
C SER A 44 -0.17 -10.50 -13.02
N GLY A 45 -0.89 -11.07 -12.04
CA GLY A 45 -0.39 -12.09 -11.12
C GLY A 45 0.19 -11.55 -9.80
N GLU A 46 0.38 -10.23 -9.67
CA GLU A 46 0.75 -9.60 -8.39
C GLU A 46 -0.53 -9.16 -7.62
N LYS A 47 -0.52 -9.34 -6.30
CA LYS A 47 -1.54 -8.81 -5.38
C LYS A 47 -1.26 -7.36 -5.05
N LYS A 48 -2.28 -6.52 -5.17
CA LYS A 48 -2.24 -5.11 -4.77
C LYS A 48 -2.44 -4.97 -3.26
N GLY A 49 -1.44 -4.42 -2.58
CA GLY A 49 -1.47 -4.08 -1.17
C GLY A 49 -1.63 -2.58 -0.92
N ASP A 50 -1.13 -2.13 0.23
CA ASP A 50 -1.24 -0.74 0.69
C ASP A 50 -0.50 0.27 -0.19
N ILE A 51 -0.79 1.55 0.04
CA ILE A 51 -0.08 2.67 -0.57
C ILE A 51 1.34 2.71 0.00
N CYS A 52 2.33 2.93 -0.86
CA CYS A 52 3.72 3.12 -0.46
C CYS A 52 3.96 4.54 0.07
N SER A 53 5.21 4.94 0.34
CA SER A 53 5.49 6.29 0.85
C SER A 53 5.09 7.38 -0.15
N ASP A 54 5.15 7.08 -1.45
CA ASP A 54 4.54 7.92 -2.49
C ASP A 54 3.03 7.60 -2.61
N PRO A 55 2.13 8.61 -2.56
CA PRO A 55 0.67 8.42 -2.61
C PRO A 55 0.16 7.66 -3.84
N TRP A 56 0.90 7.72 -4.94
CA TRP A 56 0.56 7.11 -6.22
C TRP A 56 1.11 5.69 -6.32
N ASN A 57 2.11 5.35 -5.51
CA ASN A 57 2.69 4.03 -5.50
C ASN A 57 1.83 3.04 -4.70
N ARG A 58 1.79 1.81 -5.18
CA ARG A 58 1.11 0.67 -4.55
C ARG A 58 2.13 -0.41 -4.27
N CYS A 59 2.00 -1.05 -3.13
CA CYS A 59 2.77 -2.25 -2.83
C CYS A 59 2.22 -3.43 -3.64
N CYS A 60 3.09 -4.10 -4.38
CA CYS A 60 2.74 -5.25 -5.20
C CYS A 60 3.47 -6.48 -4.68
N THR A 61 2.74 -7.48 -4.20
CA THR A 61 3.28 -8.72 -3.65
C THR A 61 2.95 -9.91 -4.54
N THR A 62 3.79 -10.93 -4.55
CA THR A 62 3.46 -12.21 -5.20
C THR A 62 2.73 -13.13 -4.20
N GLU A 63 1.80 -13.95 -4.71
CA GLU A 63 0.99 -14.90 -3.92
C GLU A 63 1.82 -15.85 -3.05
N GLU A 64 3.08 -16.10 -3.42
CA GLU A 64 3.95 -17.10 -2.81
C GLU A 64 4.28 -16.82 -1.33
N ILE A 65 4.08 -15.59 -0.83
CA ILE A 65 4.67 -15.14 0.45
C ILE A 65 3.60 -14.86 1.53
N LYS A 66 2.31 -14.84 1.19
CA LYS A 66 1.25 -14.69 2.22
C LYS A 66 1.13 -15.89 3.17
N LYS A 67 1.68 -17.05 2.82
CA LYS A 67 1.65 -18.26 3.66
C LYS A 67 2.57 -18.16 4.89
N GLU A 68 3.68 -17.42 4.80
CA GLU A 68 4.69 -17.43 5.86
C GLU A 68 4.30 -16.58 7.08
N LYS A 69 3.41 -15.58 6.92
CA LYS A 69 2.96 -14.73 8.04
C LYS A 69 1.74 -15.28 8.79
N SER A 70 1.04 -16.27 8.23
CA SER A 70 -0.09 -16.93 8.90
C SER A 70 0.30 -18.14 9.75
N GLU A 71 1.55 -18.63 9.67
CA GLU A 71 2.03 -19.80 10.43
C GLU A 71 2.84 -19.43 11.69
N ILE A 72 2.98 -18.14 12.01
CA ILE A 72 3.56 -17.67 13.27
C ILE A 72 2.43 -17.04 14.10
N ASN A 73 1.40 -17.83 14.42
CA ASN A 73 0.36 -17.52 15.42
C ASN A 73 -0.47 -18.81 15.72
N ASP A 74 0.21 -19.95 15.85
CA ASP A 74 -0.32 -21.13 16.57
C ASP A 74 0.69 -21.48 17.68
#